data_AF-A0A947AME9-F1
#
_entry.id   AF-A0A947AME9-F1
#
_cell.length_a   1.000
_cell.length_b   1.000
_cell.length_c   1.000
_cell.angle_alpha   90.00
_cell.angle_beta   90.00
_cell.angle_gamma   90.00
#
_symmetry.space_group_name_H-M   'P 1'
#
loop_
_entity.id
_entity.type
_entity.pdbx_description
1 polymer ?
#
loop_
_entity_poly.entity_id
_entity_poly.type
_entity_poly.pdbx_seq_one_letter_code
_entity_poly.pdbx_strand_id
1 'polypeptide(L)' 'VLELQKKDSSDYLTILETYLPKMAAKEEIIAWINENIDFSEFKNSMQAMGTIMKHFGKQADGNLVKQLLQGLNR' A
#
# COMPACT_ATOMS: atom_id res chain seq x y z
N VAL A 1 -9.48 33.31 10.98
CA VAL A 1 -10.63 32.40 10.75
C VAL A 1 -10.93 32.46 9.27
N LEU A 2 -10.44 31.48 8.49
CA LEU A 2 -10.71 31.35 7.06
C LEU A 2 -11.49 30.03 6.83
N GLU A 3 -12.56 29.89 7.60
CA GLU A 3 -13.65 28.98 7.25
C GLU A 3 -14.64 29.79 6.41
N LEU A 4 -15.20 29.20 5.36
CA LEU A 4 -16.22 29.75 4.43
C LEU A 4 -15.74 30.35 3.10
N GLN A 5 -14.93 29.63 2.30
CA GLN A 5 -15.07 29.68 0.84
C GLN A 5 -14.94 28.28 0.25
N LYS A 6 -16.08 27.71 -0.20
CA LYS A 6 -16.15 26.60 -1.16
C LYS A 6 -15.56 27.07 -2.50
N LYS A 7 -14.24 27.24 -2.57
CA LYS A 7 -13.52 27.37 -3.83
C LYS A 7 -12.84 26.05 -4.09
N ASP A 8 -13.13 25.48 -5.25
CA ASP A 8 -12.48 24.30 -5.79
C ASP A 8 -10.97 24.39 -5.55
N SER A 9 -10.43 23.31 -5.01
CA SER A 9 -9.04 23.09 -4.59
C SER A 9 -8.06 24.18 -5.00
N SER A 10 -7.57 24.96 -4.03
CA SER A 10 -6.43 25.86 -4.24
C SER A 10 -5.25 25.06 -4.79
N ASP A 11 -4.57 25.55 -5.84
CA ASP A 11 -3.37 24.92 -6.42
C ASP A 11 -2.33 24.53 -5.34
N TYR A 12 -2.27 25.32 -4.26
CA TYR A 12 -1.43 25.04 -3.09
C TYR A 12 -1.80 23.74 -2.35
N LEU A 13 -3.10 23.45 -2.19
CA LEU A 13 -3.57 22.21 -1.57
C LEU A 13 -3.28 21.01 -2.48
N THR A 14 -3.49 21.15 -3.79
CA THR A 14 -3.16 20.11 -4.78
C THR A 14 -1.67 19.75 -4.72
N ILE A 15 -0.80 20.76 -4.66
CA ILE A 15 0.65 20.56 -4.52
C ILE A 15 0.98 19.87 -3.19
N LEU A 16 0.39 20.29 -2.07
CA LEU A 16 0.57 19.65 -0.77
C LEU A 16 0.16 18.17 -0.77
N GLU A 17 -0.95 17.82 -1.42
CA GLU A 17 -1.42 16.44 -1.56
C GLU A 17 -0.43 15.56 -2.34
N THR A 18 0.36 16.12 -3.27
CA THR A 18 1.41 15.36 -3.97
C THR A 18 2.56 14.95 -3.05
N TYR A 19 2.77 15.66 -1.94
CA TYR A 19 3.80 15.34 -0.95
C TYR A 19 3.33 14.35 0.13
N LEU A 20 2.03 14.08 0.22
CA LEU A 20 1.51 13.10 1.18
C LEU A 20 1.83 11.67 0.70
N PRO A 21 2.29 10.77 1.59
CA PRO A 21 2.47 9.37 1.25
C PRO A 21 1.16 8.78 0.76
N LYS A 22 1.15 8.30 -0.49
CA LYS A 22 -0.01 7.60 -1.05
C LYS A 22 0.01 6.16 -0.58
N MET A 23 -1.19 5.60 -0.39
CA MET A 23 -1.31 4.16 -0.22
C MET A 23 -0.97 3.48 -1.54
N ALA A 24 -0.14 2.44 -1.47
CA ALA A 24 0.18 1.55 -2.55
C ALA A 24 -1.10 0.88 -3.05
N ALA A 25 -1.25 0.85 -4.37
CA ALA A 25 -2.36 0.17 -5.00
C ALA A 25 -2.22 -1.35 -4.86
N LYS A 26 -3.31 -2.08 -5.00
CA LYS A 26 -3.32 -3.54 -4.95
C LYS A 26 -2.36 -4.14 -5.99
N GLU A 27 -2.36 -3.59 -7.19
CA GLU A 27 -1.55 -4.03 -8.33
C GLU A 27 -0.06 -3.83 -8.07
N GLU A 28 0.30 -2.72 -7.42
CA GLU A 28 1.68 -2.40 -7.02
C GLU A 28 2.19 -3.39 -5.96
N ILE A 29 1.34 -3.71 -4.97
CA ILE A 29 1.67 -4.73 -3.95
C ILE A 29 1.89 -6.09 -4.62
N ILE A 30 1.03 -6.48 -5.56
CA ILE A 30 1.16 -7.76 -6.27
C ILE A 30 2.44 -7.80 -7.11
N ALA A 31 2.72 -6.74 -7.89
CA ALA A 31 3.92 -6.65 -8.70
C ALA A 31 5.18 -6.79 -7.84
N TRP A 32 5.24 -6.04 -6.74
CA TRP A 32 6.36 -6.10 -5.82
C TRP A 32 6.52 -7.49 -5.19
N ILE A 33 5.42 -8.13 -4.77
CA ILE A 33 5.45 -9.49 -4.22
C ILE A 33 6.06 -10.46 -5.24
N ASN A 34 5.59 -10.44 -6.49
CA ASN A 34 6.07 -11.35 -7.54
C ASN A 34 7.55 -11.15 -7.88
N GLU A 35 8.06 -9.93 -7.75
CA GLU A 35 9.46 -9.60 -8.05
C GLU A 35 10.41 -9.86 -6.87
N ASN A 36 9.92 -9.80 -5.62
CA ASN A 36 10.78 -9.73 -4.42
C ASN A 36 10.56 -10.88 -3.43
N ILE A 37 9.48 -11.65 -3.55
CA ILE A 37 9.17 -12.74 -2.63
C ILE A 37 9.29 -14.07 -3.37
N ASP A 38 10.27 -14.88 -2.98
CA ASP A 38 10.28 -16.29 -3.32
C ASP A 38 9.46 -17.07 -2.29
N PHE A 39 8.25 -17.49 -2.67
CA PHE A 39 7.37 -18.26 -1.79
C PHE A 39 7.89 -19.66 -1.45
N SER A 40 8.86 -20.20 -2.19
CA SER A 40 9.44 -21.52 -1.91
C SER A 40 10.27 -21.54 -0.62
N GLU A 41 10.76 -20.38 -0.17
CA GLU A 41 11.50 -20.23 1.08
C GLU A 41 10.59 -20.24 2.32
N PHE A 42 9.27 -20.15 2.12
CA PHE A 42 8.28 -20.04 3.18
C PHE A 42 7.41 -21.30 3.28
N LYS A 43 7.04 -21.66 4.51
CA LYS A 43 6.09 -22.75 4.77
C LYS A 43 4.66 -22.38 4.39
N ASN A 44 4.36 -21.08 4.35
CA ASN A 44 3.08 -20.54 3.91
C ASN A 44 3.24 -19.07 3.50
N SER A 45 2.33 -18.60 2.65
CA SER A 45 2.33 -17.23 2.13
C SER A 45 2.23 -16.15 3.22
N MET A 46 1.60 -16.44 4.37
CA MET A 46 1.48 -15.49 5.48
C MET A 46 2.84 -15.12 6.10
N GLN A 47 3.87 -15.97 5.97
CA GLN A 47 5.20 -15.65 6.49
C GLN A 47 5.86 -14.49 5.73
N ALA A 48 5.48 -14.25 4.48
CA ALA A 48 5.95 -13.11 3.69
C ALA A 48 5.36 -11.76 4.17
N MET A 49 4.31 -11.78 5.00
CA MET A 49 3.62 -10.57 5.50
C MET A 49 4.59 -9.56 6.13
N GLY A 50 5.53 -10.04 6.95
CA GLY A 50 6.52 -9.18 7.60
C GLY A 50 7.43 -8.48 6.60
N THR A 51 7.89 -9.19 5.58
CA THR A 51 8.76 -8.67 4.51
C THR A 51 8.03 -7.61 3.68
N ILE A 52 6.78 -7.87 3.31
CA ILE A 52 5.94 -6.95 2.54
C ILE A 52 5.66 -5.68 3.35
N MET A 53 5.22 -5.82 4.61
CA MET A 53 4.96 -4.67 5.47
C MET A 53 6.23 -3.89 5.84
N LYS A 54 7.41 -4.52 5.84
CA LYS A 54 8.69 -3.82 6.04
C LYS A 54 9.03 -2.92 4.85
N HIS A 55 8.69 -3.34 3.63
CA HIS A 55 8.89 -2.52 2.43
C HIS A 55 7.87 -1.38 2.35
N PHE A 56 6.58 -1.69 2.45
CA PHE A 56 5.52 -0.69 2.28
C PHE A 56 5.25 0.15 3.53
N GLY A 57 5.58 -0.34 4.73
CA GLY A 57 5.36 0.36 5.98
C GLY A 57 3.90 0.80 6.16
N LYS A 58 3.69 2.11 6.31
CA LYS A 58 2.35 2.72 6.42
C LYS A 58 1.66 2.96 5.07
N GLN A 59 2.35 2.67 3.97
CA GLN A 59 1.84 2.86 2.61
C GLN A 59 1.04 1.65 2.11
N ALA A 60 1.02 0.52 2.81
CA ALA A 60 0.12 -0.59 2.47
C ALA A 60 -0.89 -0.85 3.61
N ASP A 61 -2.11 -1.21 3.21
CA ASP A 61 -3.11 -1.74 4.14
C ASP A 61 -2.78 -3.21 4.46
N GLY A 62 -2.51 -3.49 5.74
CA GLY A 62 -2.18 -4.86 6.18
C GLY A 62 -3.31 -5.87 5.97
N ASN A 63 -4.58 -5.44 5.98
CA ASN A 63 -5.72 -6.30 5.66
C ASN A 63 -5.73 -6.65 4.16
N LEU A 64 -5.42 -5.68 3.29
CA LEU A 64 -5.31 -5.91 1.85
C LEU A 64 -4.20 -6.91 1.55
N VAL A 65 -3.02 -6.74 2.14
CA VAL A 65 -1.89 -7.68 1.97
C VAL A 65 -2.27 -9.07 2.46
N LYS A 66 -2.92 -9.17 3.62
CA LYS A 66 -3.41 -10.44 4.16
C LYS A 66 -4.38 -11.13 3.19
N GLN A 67 -5.34 -10.40 2.61
CA GLN A 67 -6.28 -10.96 1.63
C GLN A 67 -5.57 -11.47 0.36
N LEU A 68 -4.59 -10.71 -0.14
CA LEU A 68 -3.78 -11.13 -1.30
C LEU A 68 -3.05 -12.44 -1.02
N LEU A 69 -2.35 -12.51 0.11
CA LEU A 69 -1.58 -13.69 0.48
C LEU A 69 -2.47 -14.91 0.77
N GLN A 70 -3.67 -14.72 1.32
CA GLN A 70 -4.65 -15.80 1.50
C GLN A 70 -5.15 -16.35 0.16
N GLY A 71 -5.29 -15.50 -0.85
CA GLY A 71 -5.69 -15.90 -2.20
C GLY A 71 -4.67 -16.78 -2.91
N LEU A 72 -3.38 -16.63 -2.59
CA LEU A 72 -2.28 -17.43 -3.16
C LEU A 72 -2.20 -18.85 -2.58
N ASN A 73 -2.84 -19.11 -1.42
CA ASN A 73 -2.76 -20.38 -0.71
C ASN A 73 -3.94 -21.32 -1.03
N ARG A 74 -4.69 -21.01 -2.10
CA ARG A 74 -5.84 -21.79 -2.58
C ARG A 74 -5.46 -22.72 -3.71
#